data_AF-H2J0B7-F1
#
_entry.id   AF-H2J0B7-F1
#
_cell.length_a   1.000
_cell.length_b   1.000
_cell.length_c   1.000
_cell.angle_alpha   90.00
_cell.angle_beta   90.00
_cell.angle_gamma   90.00
#
_symmetry.space_group_name_H-M   'P 1'
#
loop_
_entity.id
_entity.type
_entity.pdbx_description
1 polymer ?
#
loop_
_entity_poly.entity_id
_entity_poly.type
_entity_poly.pdbx_seq_one_letter_code
_entity_poly.pdbx_strand_id
1 'polypeptide(L)'
;MSRHPVEGVNQHPPYDISAIIPPGISMSNHMMTARLHKGPSALTYIWFYNQVRNHGPWDYKQLGGKYENFGNFHYGAVGTAAGISPGVLLRGAGVAQKFAGTNDPEWDSYEGPNSHWDDPKDQTWIRAGIDYAKRTGF
;
A
#
# COMPACT_ATOMS: atom_id res chain seq x y z
N MET A 1 5.40 21.27 -39.24
CA MET A 1 5.53 20.06 -38.40
C MET A 1 6.53 20.36 -37.29
N SER A 2 6.08 20.96 -36.18
CA SER A 2 6.95 21.21 -35.03
C SER A 2 6.95 19.99 -34.13
N ARG A 3 8.13 19.38 -33.94
CA ARG A 3 8.36 18.35 -32.93
C ARG A 3 8.61 19.07 -31.61
N HIS A 4 7.67 18.94 -30.66
CA HIS A 4 7.91 19.34 -29.28
C HIS A 4 8.89 18.36 -28.61
N PRO A 5 9.76 18.83 -27.71
CA PRO A 5 10.70 17.97 -27.01
C PRO A 5 9.94 17.07 -26.04
N VAL A 6 10.34 15.80 -26.01
CA VAL A 6 9.88 14.83 -25.02
C VAL A 6 10.49 15.28 -23.69
N GLU A 7 9.71 15.98 -22.88
CA GLU A 7 10.09 16.26 -21.49
C GLU A 7 10.35 14.93 -20.79
N GLY A 8 11.55 14.81 -20.22
CA GLY A 8 12.02 13.59 -19.59
C GLY A 8 11.02 13.11 -18.55
N VAL A 9 10.69 11.82 -18.61
CA VAL A 9 9.95 11.12 -17.56
C VAL A 9 10.72 11.34 -16.26
N ASN A 10 10.20 12.25 -15.44
CA ASN A 10 10.71 12.50 -14.12
C ASN A 10 10.53 11.19 -13.33
N GLN A 11 11.63 10.49 -13.04
CA GLN A 11 11.59 9.19 -12.35
C GLN A 11 11.15 9.33 -10.88
N HIS A 12 10.86 10.54 -10.43
CA HIS A 12 10.20 10.79 -9.16
C HIS A 12 8.68 10.66 -9.35
N PRO A 13 8.04 9.59 -8.82
CA PRO A 13 6.59 9.57 -8.71
C PRO A 13 6.11 10.80 -7.90
N PRO A 14 4.85 11.26 -8.07
CA PRO A 14 4.37 12.53 -7.54
C PRO A 14 4.29 12.60 -5.99
N TYR A 15 4.79 11.59 -5.29
CA TYR A 15 4.72 11.45 -3.85
C TYR A 15 6.10 11.63 -3.24
N ASP A 16 6.32 12.78 -2.59
CA ASP A 16 7.45 12.93 -1.66
C ASP A 16 7.13 12.16 -0.37
N ILE A 17 7.54 10.89 -0.34
CA ILE A 17 7.34 10.01 0.82
C ILE A 17 8.45 10.17 1.88
N SER A 18 9.43 11.05 1.67
CA SER A 18 10.55 11.23 2.60
C SER A 18 10.09 11.66 3.99
N ALA A 19 8.96 12.38 4.07
CA ALA A 19 8.37 12.85 5.32
C ALA A 19 7.69 11.74 6.13
N ILE A 20 7.35 10.60 5.51
CA ILE A 20 6.58 9.52 6.15
C ILE A 20 7.38 8.22 6.28
N ILE A 21 8.46 8.04 5.51
CA ILE A 21 9.26 6.81 5.54
C ILE A 21 10.08 6.68 6.83
N PRO A 22 10.03 5.54 7.54
CA PRO A 22 10.93 5.26 8.65
C PRO A 22 12.41 5.26 8.20
N PRO A 23 13.34 5.71 9.04
CA PRO A 23 14.77 5.67 8.73
C PRO A 23 15.24 4.26 8.33
N GLY A 24 16.03 4.15 7.26
CA GLY A 24 16.62 2.90 6.81
C GLY A 24 15.72 2.00 5.94
N ILE A 25 14.47 2.40 5.67
CA ILE A 25 13.58 1.64 4.77
C ILE A 25 13.82 2.04 3.32
N SER A 26 13.94 1.03 2.45
CA SER A 26 14.01 1.19 1.00
C SER A 26 12.77 0.59 0.34
N MET A 27 11.89 1.46 -0.19
CA MET A 27 10.67 1.04 -0.89
C MET A 27 10.97 0.13 -2.08
N SER A 28 11.98 0.49 -2.87
CA SER A 28 12.37 -0.28 -4.05
C SER A 28 12.82 -1.70 -3.68
N ASN A 29 13.59 -1.87 -2.59
CA ASN A 29 14.02 -3.19 -2.13
C ASN A 29 12.84 -4.06 -1.67
N HIS A 30 11.86 -3.47 -0.98
CA HIS A 30 10.69 -4.21 -0.50
C HIS A 30 9.77 -4.61 -1.66
N MET A 31 9.50 -3.68 -2.60
CA MET A 31 8.73 -4.00 -3.81
C MET A 31 9.46 -5.04 -4.68
N MET A 32 10.79 -4.96 -4.80
CA MET A 32 11.59 -5.95 -5.50
C MET A 32 11.46 -7.35 -4.87
N THR A 33 11.54 -7.41 -3.54
CA THR A 33 11.33 -8.65 -2.78
C THR A 33 9.92 -9.21 -3.02
N ALA A 34 8.91 -8.34 -2.98
CA ALA A 34 7.52 -8.72 -3.21
C ALA A 34 7.28 -9.25 -4.64
N ARG A 35 7.92 -8.65 -5.65
CA ARG A 35 7.82 -9.04 -7.06
C ARG A 35 8.23 -10.49 -7.34
N LEU A 36 9.03 -11.10 -6.47
CA LEU A 36 9.43 -12.50 -6.60
C LEU A 36 8.24 -13.48 -6.48
N HIS A 37 7.12 -13.04 -5.91
CA HIS A 37 5.89 -13.85 -5.77
C HIS A 37 5.03 -13.90 -7.04
N LYS A 38 5.33 -13.05 -8.05
CA LYS A 38 4.83 -13.13 -9.45
C LYS A 38 3.30 -13.25 -9.66
N GLY A 39 2.46 -12.97 -8.66
CA GLY A 39 1.01 -13.03 -8.80
C GLY A 39 0.26 -13.61 -7.60
N PRO A 40 -1.09 -13.58 -7.63
CA PRO A 40 -1.95 -13.87 -6.49
C PRO A 40 -2.15 -15.39 -6.28
N SER A 41 -1.09 -16.10 -5.92
CA SER A 41 -1.19 -17.50 -5.47
C SER A 41 -1.58 -17.61 -4.00
N ALA A 42 -2.06 -18.77 -3.56
CA ALA A 42 -2.32 -19.01 -2.14
C ALA A 42 -1.05 -18.79 -1.27
N LEU A 43 0.11 -19.20 -1.78
CA LEU A 43 1.39 -18.98 -1.10
C LEU A 43 1.74 -17.49 -1.04
N THR A 44 1.45 -16.72 -2.09
CA THR A 44 1.63 -15.27 -2.12
C THR A 44 0.78 -14.60 -1.04
N TYR A 45 -0.49 -14.98 -0.91
CA TYR A 45 -1.37 -14.43 0.11
C TYR A 45 -0.92 -14.78 1.53
N ILE A 46 -0.53 -16.03 1.79
CA ILE A 46 -0.01 -16.46 3.10
C ILE A 46 1.27 -15.69 3.45
N TRP A 47 2.21 -15.60 2.51
CA TRP A 47 3.44 -14.85 2.71
C TRP A 47 3.14 -13.37 2.98
N PHE A 48 2.35 -12.74 2.13
CA PHE A 48 2.02 -11.32 2.24
C PHE A 48 1.35 -11.01 3.59
N TYR A 49 0.35 -11.81 3.99
CA TYR A 49 -0.29 -11.71 5.29
C TYR A 49 0.73 -11.80 6.44
N ASN A 50 1.65 -12.76 6.39
CA ASN A 50 2.70 -12.90 7.41
C ASN A 50 3.65 -11.71 7.47
N GLN A 51 3.83 -10.95 6.38
CA GLN A 51 4.63 -9.73 6.40
C GLN A 51 3.89 -8.57 7.08
N VAL A 52 2.60 -8.39 6.79
CA VAL A 52 1.85 -7.15 7.11
C VAL A 52 0.92 -7.25 8.32
N ARG A 53 0.70 -8.45 8.86
CA ARG A 53 -0.13 -8.66 10.07
C ARG A 53 0.45 -7.92 11.29
N ASN A 54 -0.36 -7.76 12.34
CA ASN A 54 0.10 -7.23 13.62
C ASN A 54 1.36 -7.97 14.12
N HIS A 55 2.37 -7.21 14.55
CA HIS A 55 3.73 -7.67 14.89
C HIS A 55 4.46 -8.41 13.76
N GLY A 56 4.02 -8.25 12.52
CA GLY A 56 4.72 -8.73 11.34
C GLY A 56 5.93 -7.84 11.00
N PRO A 57 6.85 -8.33 10.15
CA PRO A 57 8.02 -7.56 9.72
C PRO A 57 7.73 -6.18 9.14
N TRP A 58 6.56 -5.98 8.53
CA TRP A 58 6.13 -4.72 7.91
C TRP A 58 5.01 -4.02 8.70
N ASP A 59 4.81 -4.38 9.96
CA ASP A 59 3.93 -3.64 10.87
C ASP A 59 4.63 -2.38 11.40
N TYR A 60 4.64 -1.34 10.56
CA TYR A 60 5.30 -0.08 10.88
C TYR A 60 4.62 0.70 12.02
N LYS A 61 3.37 0.38 12.38
CA LYS A 61 2.70 0.98 13.55
C LYS A 61 3.44 0.66 14.85
N GLN A 62 4.16 -0.48 14.91
CA GLN A 62 5.01 -0.85 16.06
C GLN A 62 6.22 0.08 16.24
N LEU A 63 6.64 0.77 15.18
CA LEU A 63 7.71 1.79 15.27
C LEU A 63 7.17 3.15 15.75
N GLY A 64 5.86 3.26 15.97
CA GLY A 64 5.14 4.44 16.44
C GLY A 64 4.01 4.85 15.49
N GLY A 65 2.91 5.35 16.06
CA GLY A 65 1.70 5.72 15.32
C GLY A 65 1.92 6.74 14.19
N LYS A 66 2.99 7.54 14.25
CA LYS A 66 3.38 8.47 13.18
C LYS A 66 3.67 7.78 11.83
N TYR A 67 3.93 6.47 11.82
CA TYR A 67 4.21 5.68 10.61
C TYR A 67 3.01 4.93 10.06
N GLU A 68 1.81 5.16 10.60
CA GLU A 68 0.56 4.56 10.09
C GLU A 68 0.35 4.86 8.59
N ASN A 69 0.44 6.14 8.20
CA ASN A 69 0.30 6.54 6.80
C ASN A 69 1.30 5.82 5.89
N PHE A 70 2.54 5.67 6.37
CA PHE A 70 3.56 4.94 5.63
C PHE A 70 3.26 3.45 5.56
N GLY A 71 2.79 2.82 6.64
CA GLY A 71 2.37 1.42 6.62
C GLY A 71 1.27 1.15 5.58
N ASN A 72 0.28 2.03 5.50
CA ASN A 72 -0.80 1.94 4.52
C ASN A 72 -0.31 2.15 3.08
N PHE A 73 0.55 3.14 2.86
CA PHE A 73 1.22 3.35 1.58
C PHE A 73 2.08 2.14 1.18
N HIS A 74 2.88 1.64 2.10
CA HIS A 74 3.78 0.50 1.91
C HIS A 74 3.00 -0.76 1.54
N TYR A 75 1.93 -1.06 2.28
CA TYR A 75 1.01 -2.16 2.02
C TYR A 75 0.47 -2.14 0.59
N GLY A 76 -0.03 -0.99 0.13
CA GLY A 76 -0.52 -0.83 -1.23
C GLY A 76 0.56 -1.07 -2.29
N ALA A 77 1.76 -0.52 -2.07
CA ALA A 77 2.87 -0.62 -3.00
C ALA A 77 3.43 -2.04 -3.11
N VAL A 78 3.77 -2.67 -1.97
CA VAL A 78 4.35 -4.01 -1.98
C VAL A 78 3.33 -5.10 -2.32
N GLY A 79 2.06 -4.90 -1.98
CA GLY A 79 0.98 -5.79 -2.39
C GLY A 79 0.77 -5.77 -3.91
N THR A 80 0.80 -4.58 -4.50
CA THR A 80 0.74 -4.42 -5.97
C THR A 80 1.97 -5.08 -6.61
N ALA A 81 3.17 -4.85 -6.07
CA ALA A 81 4.38 -5.49 -6.55
C ALA A 81 4.36 -7.02 -6.44
N ALA A 82 3.69 -7.59 -5.44
CA ALA A 82 3.46 -9.04 -5.34
C ALA A 82 2.45 -9.59 -6.36
N GLY A 83 1.78 -8.72 -7.12
CA GLY A 83 0.73 -9.05 -8.08
C GLY A 83 -0.65 -9.24 -7.45
N ILE A 84 -0.88 -8.75 -6.24
CA ILE A 84 -2.20 -8.76 -5.61
C ILE A 84 -3.04 -7.64 -6.22
N SER A 85 -4.29 -7.95 -6.60
CA SER A 85 -5.14 -6.95 -7.24
C SER A 85 -5.49 -5.81 -6.27
N PRO A 86 -5.63 -4.56 -6.77
CA PRO A 86 -6.02 -3.42 -5.95
C PRO A 86 -7.27 -3.68 -5.11
N GLY A 87 -8.30 -4.29 -5.70
CA GLY A 87 -9.54 -4.59 -4.98
C GLY A 87 -9.36 -5.54 -3.79
N VAL A 88 -8.41 -6.48 -3.86
CA VAL A 88 -8.09 -7.38 -2.74
C VAL A 88 -7.33 -6.64 -1.66
N LEU A 89 -6.37 -5.78 -2.01
CA LEU A 89 -5.63 -4.97 -1.05
C LEU A 89 -6.55 -4.07 -0.24
N LEU A 90 -7.44 -3.35 -0.92
CA LEU A 90 -8.31 -2.37 -0.28
C LEU A 90 -9.34 -3.02 0.66
N ARG A 91 -9.92 -4.16 0.25
CA ARG A 91 -10.83 -4.94 1.09
C ARG A 91 -10.09 -5.62 2.24
N GLY A 92 -8.87 -6.10 1.99
CA GLY A 92 -8.03 -6.74 3.00
C GLY A 92 -7.66 -5.81 4.15
N ALA A 93 -7.39 -4.53 3.85
CA ALA A 93 -7.13 -3.51 4.86
C ALA A 93 -8.34 -3.27 5.78
N GLY A 94 -9.53 -3.07 5.21
CA GLY A 94 -10.74 -2.88 6.03
C GLY A 94 -11.10 -4.10 6.88
N VAL A 95 -10.94 -5.31 6.33
CA VAL A 95 -11.10 -6.54 7.13
C VAL A 95 -10.10 -6.56 8.30
N ALA A 96 -8.84 -6.17 8.09
CA ALA A 96 -7.85 -6.11 9.15
C ALA A 96 -8.19 -5.05 10.22
N GLN A 97 -8.65 -3.86 9.84
CA GLN A 97 -9.12 -2.83 10.80
C GLN A 97 -10.31 -3.33 11.63
N LYS A 98 -11.28 -4.03 11.03
CA LYS A 98 -12.38 -4.66 11.78
C LYS A 98 -11.89 -5.65 12.83
N PHE A 99 -10.98 -6.54 12.45
CA PHE A 99 -10.41 -7.51 13.38
C PHE A 99 -9.56 -6.86 14.49
N ALA A 100 -8.91 -5.73 14.20
CA ALA A 100 -8.16 -4.95 15.18
C ALA A 100 -9.06 -4.19 16.17
N GLY A 101 -10.38 -4.13 15.92
CA GLY A 101 -11.33 -3.40 16.77
C GLY A 101 -11.18 -1.88 16.72
N THR A 102 -10.49 -1.35 15.71
CA THR A 102 -10.28 0.09 15.50
C THR A 102 -11.23 0.69 14.47
N ASN A 103 -12.21 -0.09 14.00
CA ASN A 103 -13.19 0.36 13.02
C ASN A 103 -14.25 1.26 13.67
N ASP A 104 -14.54 2.39 13.04
CA ASP A 104 -15.69 3.23 13.40
C ASP A 104 -16.96 2.67 12.73
N PRO A 105 -18.07 2.43 13.46
CA PRO A 105 -19.34 1.97 12.88
C PRO A 105 -19.86 2.85 11.73
N GLU A 106 -19.50 4.14 11.66
CA GLU A 106 -19.89 5.02 10.55
C GLU A 106 -19.25 4.59 9.21
N TRP A 107 -18.06 3.99 9.25
CA TRP A 107 -17.34 3.52 8.05
C TRP A 107 -17.95 2.25 7.46
N ASP A 108 -18.79 1.56 8.24
CA ASP A 108 -19.58 0.43 7.77
C ASP A 108 -20.78 0.85 6.91
N SER A 109 -21.21 2.11 7.03
CA SER A 109 -22.37 2.67 6.30
C SER A 109 -22.00 3.55 5.11
N TYR A 110 -20.72 3.71 4.82
CA TYR A 110 -20.24 4.59 3.75
C TYR A 110 -20.49 3.98 2.37
N GLU A 111 -21.37 4.57 1.56
CA GLU A 111 -21.73 4.10 0.21
C GLU A 111 -20.94 4.76 -0.96
N GLY A 112 -19.93 5.58 -0.66
CA GLY A 112 -19.06 6.13 -1.70
C GLY A 112 -18.10 5.07 -2.29
N PRO A 113 -17.26 5.43 -3.29
CA PRO A 113 -16.22 4.54 -3.83
C PRO A 113 -15.16 4.07 -2.78
N ASN A 114 -15.32 4.46 -1.52
CA ASN A 114 -14.52 4.08 -0.35
C ASN A 114 -15.22 3.10 0.61
N SER A 115 -16.26 2.39 0.16
CA SER A 115 -16.91 1.32 0.95
C SER A 115 -16.08 0.03 1.00
N HIS A 116 -14.92 0.09 1.64
CA HIS A 116 -14.13 -1.11 1.95
C HIS A 116 -14.06 -1.39 3.44
N TRP A 117 -14.91 -0.73 4.23
CA TRP A 117 -15.04 -0.91 5.67
C TRP A 117 -13.73 -0.57 6.42
N ASP A 118 -13.08 0.52 6.00
CA ASP A 118 -11.76 0.99 6.44
C ASP A 118 -11.76 2.52 6.55
N ASP A 119 -10.86 3.10 7.35
CA ASP A 119 -10.68 4.56 7.44
C ASP A 119 -10.43 5.18 6.04
N PRO A 120 -11.21 6.19 5.59
CA PRO A 120 -10.99 6.87 4.31
C PRO A 120 -9.56 7.41 4.09
N LYS A 121 -8.88 7.80 5.18
CA LYS A 121 -7.47 8.24 5.15
C LYS A 121 -6.54 7.07 4.86
N ASP A 122 -6.75 5.92 5.47
CA ASP A 122 -5.96 4.71 5.26
C ASP A 122 -6.11 4.21 3.81
N GLN A 123 -7.34 4.19 3.31
CA GLN A 123 -7.64 3.89 1.91
C GLN A 123 -6.94 4.84 0.92
N THR A 124 -6.83 6.13 1.27
CA THR A 124 -6.11 7.12 0.44
C THR A 124 -4.63 6.77 0.32
N TRP A 125 -3.97 6.40 1.42
CA TRP A 125 -2.56 6.00 1.40
C TRP A 125 -2.34 4.68 0.69
N ILE A 126 -3.23 3.69 0.88
CA ILE A 126 -3.17 2.41 0.15
C ILE A 126 -3.28 2.65 -1.37
N ARG A 127 -4.21 3.51 -1.80
CA ARG A 127 -4.36 3.91 -3.21
C ARG A 127 -3.10 4.58 -3.75
N ALA A 128 -2.52 5.50 -2.97
CA ALA A 128 -1.26 6.16 -3.35
C ALA A 128 -0.11 5.15 -3.50
N GLY A 129 -0.02 4.16 -2.62
CA GLY A 129 0.95 3.07 -2.73
C GLY A 129 0.76 2.21 -3.98
N ILE A 130 -0.49 1.85 -4.29
CA ILE A 130 -0.86 1.12 -5.51
C ILE A 130 -0.46 1.91 -6.76
N ASP A 131 -0.78 3.20 -6.82
CA ASP A 131 -0.42 4.08 -7.94
C ASP A 131 1.11 4.22 -8.07
N TYR A 132 1.81 4.39 -6.95
CA TYR A 132 3.28 4.44 -6.90
C TYR A 132 3.92 3.18 -7.50
N ALA A 133 3.48 1.98 -7.11
CA ALA A 133 4.00 0.72 -7.64
C ALA A 133 3.81 0.65 -9.17
N LYS A 134 2.60 0.95 -9.67
CA LYS A 134 2.31 0.95 -11.11
C LYS A 134 3.19 1.92 -11.89
N ARG A 135 3.35 3.16 -11.40
CA ARG A 135 4.18 4.19 -12.04
C ARG A 135 5.66 3.86 -12.04
N THR A 136 6.11 3.06 -11.08
CA THR A 136 7.51 2.63 -10.96
C THR A 136 7.79 1.27 -11.64
N GLY A 137 6.83 0.73 -12.39
CA GLY A 137 7.01 -0.44 -13.25
C GLY A 137 6.75 -1.78 -12.56
N PHE A 138 5.90 -1.80 -11.53
CA PHE A 138 5.42 -3.00 -10.85
C PHE A 138 3.97 -3.34 -11.20
#